data_AF-T2JQI2-F1
#
_entry.id   AF-T2JQI2-F1
#
_cell.length_a   1.000
_cell.length_b   1.000
_cell.length_c   1.000
_cell.angle_alpha   90.00
_cell.angle_beta   90.00
_cell.angle_gamma   90.00
#
_symmetry.space_group_name_H-M   'P 1'
#
loop_
_entity.id
_entity.type
_entity.pdbx_description
1 polymer ?
#
loop_
_entity_poly.entity_id
_entity_poly.type
_entity_poly.pdbx_seq_one_letter_code
_entity_poly.pdbx_strand_id
1 'polypeptide(L)'
;MLSRFFSILIASSFLLPSFSIESAIASDMVKTIPAHNGSTKQLQPVQIPLATGSGISINFTSSGETIQKVWLDNPSFVTIDADSCLDGLPSSGNCRSKDASIIYLRRINDLSIPGLPKTNQSLLTIVTENQ
;
A
#
# COMPACT_ATOMS: atom_id res chain seq x y z
N MET A 1 -7.42 -36.57 77.55
CA MET A 1 -7.97 -35.30 77.07
C MET A 1 -7.95 -35.33 75.54
N LEU A 2 -9.10 -35.53 74.92
CA LEU A 2 -9.28 -35.59 73.45
C LEU A 2 -9.09 -34.18 72.87
N SER A 3 -8.22 -34.02 71.88
CA SER A 3 -8.25 -32.85 70.99
C SER A 3 -8.40 -33.32 69.55
N ARG A 4 -9.56 -33.02 68.96
CA ARG A 4 -9.90 -33.29 67.56
C ARG A 4 -9.41 -32.12 66.72
N PHE A 5 -8.42 -32.33 65.86
CA PHE A 5 -8.07 -31.38 64.81
C PHE A 5 -8.88 -31.68 63.55
N PHE A 6 -9.87 -30.84 63.28
CA PHE A 6 -10.68 -30.84 62.08
C PHE A 6 -9.89 -30.11 60.99
N SER A 7 -9.33 -30.82 60.02
CA SER A 7 -8.64 -30.22 58.86
C SER A 7 -9.67 -29.80 57.82
N ILE A 8 -9.81 -28.48 57.64
CA ILE A 8 -10.64 -27.87 56.59
C ILE A 8 -9.78 -27.81 55.31
N LEU A 9 -10.12 -28.59 54.30
CA LEU A 9 -9.59 -28.46 52.94
C LEU A 9 -10.36 -27.33 52.22
N ILE A 10 -9.70 -26.20 52.01
CA ILE A 10 -10.23 -25.08 51.23
C ILE A 10 -9.98 -25.37 49.75
N ALA A 11 -11.03 -25.72 49.01
CA ALA A 11 -11.00 -25.79 47.55
C ALA A 11 -11.01 -24.35 47.00
N SER A 12 -9.85 -23.86 46.57
CA SER A 12 -9.72 -22.57 45.88
C SER A 12 -10.06 -22.76 44.41
N SER A 13 -11.27 -22.34 44.02
CA SER A 13 -11.71 -22.28 42.63
C SER A 13 -11.01 -21.12 41.92
N PHE A 14 -9.98 -21.41 41.12
CA PHE A 14 -9.38 -20.44 40.20
C PHE A 14 -10.35 -20.15 39.05
N LEU A 15 -11.00 -18.97 39.10
CA LEU A 15 -11.72 -18.40 37.97
C LEU A 15 -10.69 -17.89 36.96
N LEU A 16 -10.48 -18.62 35.87
CA LEU A 16 -9.71 -18.12 34.74
C LEU A 16 -10.53 -17.04 34.03
N PRO A 17 -10.02 -15.81 33.85
CA PRO A 17 -10.70 -14.82 33.04
C PRO A 17 -10.70 -15.28 31.58
N SER A 18 -11.89 -15.33 30.99
CA SER A 18 -12.09 -15.55 29.57
C SER A 18 -11.50 -14.38 28.80
N PHE A 19 -10.27 -14.52 28.33
CA PHE A 19 -9.71 -13.60 27.34
C PHE A 19 -10.42 -13.88 26.02
N SER A 20 -11.39 -13.03 25.68
CA SER A 20 -11.93 -12.98 24.31
C SER A 20 -10.80 -12.56 23.38
N ILE A 21 -10.38 -13.47 22.49
CA ILE A 21 -9.51 -13.14 21.38
C ILE A 21 -10.36 -12.34 20.39
N GLU A 22 -10.27 -11.01 20.46
CA GLU A 22 -10.76 -10.13 19.41
C GLU A 22 -9.98 -10.49 18.14
N SER A 23 -10.62 -11.13 17.17
CA SER A 23 -10.00 -11.39 15.88
C SER A 23 -9.70 -10.06 15.21
N ALA A 24 -8.41 -9.78 14.95
CA ALA A 24 -8.02 -8.66 14.12
C ALA A 24 -8.60 -8.89 12.71
N ILE A 25 -9.67 -8.17 12.41
CA ILE A 25 -10.31 -8.13 11.10
C ILE A 25 -9.24 -7.66 10.11
N ALA A 26 -8.95 -8.46 9.07
CA ALA A 26 -8.05 -8.06 8.00
C ALA A 26 -8.54 -6.73 7.42
N SER A 27 -7.74 -5.66 7.56
CA SER A 27 -8.02 -4.38 6.94
C SER A 27 -8.05 -4.58 5.42
N ASP A 28 -9.10 -4.08 4.77
CA ASP A 28 -9.25 -4.12 3.32
C ASP A 28 -8.00 -3.50 2.66
N MET A 29 -7.11 -4.36 2.15
CA MET A 29 -5.83 -3.96 1.56
C MET A 29 -5.98 -3.43 0.13
N VAL A 30 -7.20 -3.45 -0.43
CA VAL A 30 -7.48 -3.05 -1.80
C VAL A 30 -8.46 -1.88 -1.81
N LYS A 31 -8.16 -0.86 -2.61
CA LYS A 31 -9.04 0.29 -2.81
C LYS A 31 -9.39 0.43 -4.28
N THR A 32 -10.66 0.23 -4.62
CA THR A 32 -11.17 0.46 -5.98
C THR A 32 -11.56 1.92 -6.15
N ILE A 33 -11.09 2.54 -7.24
CA ILE A 33 -11.40 3.93 -7.59
C ILE A 33 -12.17 3.90 -8.91
N PRO A 34 -13.43 4.34 -8.95
CA PRO A 34 -14.20 4.36 -10.20
C PRO A 34 -13.63 5.39 -11.18
N ALA A 35 -13.48 4.99 -12.44
CA ALA A 35 -13.07 5.87 -13.52
C ALA A 35 -14.12 6.97 -13.74
N HIS A 36 -13.68 8.20 -13.91
CA HIS A 36 -14.54 9.34 -14.24
C HIS A 36 -14.05 9.94 -15.56
N ASN A 37 -14.94 10.05 -16.54
CA ASN A 37 -14.63 10.68 -17.83
C ASN A 37 -14.13 12.11 -17.59
N GLY A 38 -12.90 12.38 -18.03
CA GLY A 38 -12.16 13.59 -17.70
C GLY A 38 -12.92 14.87 -18.02
N SER A 39 -13.39 15.54 -16.98
CA SER A 39 -13.50 17.00 -16.93
C SER A 39 -13.56 17.42 -15.47
N THR A 40 -12.46 17.96 -14.97
CA THR A 40 -12.36 18.87 -13.80
C THR A 40 -12.96 18.45 -12.43
N LYS A 41 -13.58 17.27 -12.27
CA LYS A 41 -14.24 16.88 -11.01
C LYS A 41 -13.38 16.11 -10.01
N GLN A 42 -12.22 15.58 -10.41
CA GLN A 42 -11.23 15.14 -9.43
C GLN A 42 -10.40 16.37 -9.01
N LEU A 43 -11.02 17.23 -8.20
CA LEU A 43 -10.41 18.45 -7.69
C LEU A 43 -9.19 18.18 -6.78
N GLN A 44 -9.04 16.93 -6.30
CA GLN A 44 -7.95 16.52 -5.43
C GLN A 44 -7.36 15.16 -5.87
N PRO A 45 -6.02 15.02 -5.88
CA PRO A 45 -5.36 13.74 -6.10
C PRO A 45 -5.82 12.68 -5.10
N VAL A 46 -5.90 11.43 -5.55
CA VAL A 46 -6.11 10.29 -4.66
C VAL A 46 -4.89 10.15 -3.75
N GLN A 47 -5.12 10.09 -2.45
CA GLN A 47 -4.07 9.85 -1.48
C GLN A 47 -3.69 8.37 -1.44
N ILE A 48 -2.40 8.12 -1.57
CA ILE A 48 -1.81 6.80 -1.66
C ILE A 48 -0.73 6.68 -0.57
N PRO A 49 -1.03 6.06 0.59
CA PRO A 49 -0.07 5.94 1.67
C PRO A 49 1.00 4.89 1.33
N LEU A 50 2.26 5.23 1.58
CA LEU A 50 3.40 4.32 1.42
C LEU A 50 4.12 4.15 2.75
N ALA A 51 4.13 2.93 3.29
CA ALA A 51 4.88 2.59 4.48
C ALA A 51 6.33 2.21 4.15
N THR A 52 7.26 2.55 5.04
CA THR A 52 8.67 2.14 4.92
C THR A 52 8.80 0.63 4.86
N GLY A 53 9.52 0.11 3.87
CA GLY A 53 9.71 -1.33 3.66
C GLY A 53 8.54 -2.03 2.96
N SER A 54 7.45 -1.31 2.67
CA SER A 54 6.30 -1.82 1.92
C SER A 54 6.22 -1.21 0.53
N GLY A 55 5.54 -1.92 -0.36
CA GLY A 55 5.16 -1.42 -1.67
C GLY A 55 3.66 -1.62 -1.89
N ILE A 56 3.15 -0.97 -2.92
CA ILE A 56 1.76 -1.11 -3.35
C ILE A 56 1.71 -1.28 -4.86
N SER A 57 0.60 -1.79 -5.35
CA SER A 57 0.31 -1.90 -6.78
C SER A 57 -0.90 -1.05 -7.13
N ILE A 58 -0.85 -0.37 -8.27
CA ILE A 58 -1.99 0.32 -8.87
C ILE A 58 -2.30 -0.46 -10.15
N ASN A 59 -3.53 -0.99 -10.26
CA ASN A 59 -3.90 -1.94 -11.30
C ASN A 59 -5.00 -1.35 -12.21
N PHE A 60 -4.71 -1.30 -13.50
CA PHE A 60 -5.61 -0.85 -14.57
C PHE A 60 -6.11 -2.01 -15.45
N THR A 61 -5.71 -3.25 -15.17
CA THR A 61 -6.12 -4.44 -15.94
C THR A 61 -7.65 -4.58 -15.99
N SER A 62 -8.36 -4.27 -14.91
CA SER A 62 -9.83 -4.37 -14.86
C SER A 62 -10.55 -3.30 -15.69
N SER A 63 -9.94 -2.15 -15.93
CA SER A 63 -10.50 -1.13 -16.82
C SER A 63 -10.15 -1.37 -18.29
N GLY A 64 -9.21 -2.29 -18.59
CA GLY A 64 -8.73 -2.54 -19.94
C GLY A 64 -7.79 -1.44 -20.47
N GLU A 65 -7.35 -0.54 -19.60
CA GLU A 65 -6.47 0.56 -19.94
C GLU A 65 -5.00 0.11 -19.95
N THR A 66 -4.25 0.65 -20.90
CA THR A 66 -2.78 0.50 -20.97
C THR A 66 -2.09 1.77 -20.54
N ILE A 67 -0.99 1.61 -19.82
CA ILE A 67 -0.21 2.72 -19.29
C ILE A 67 0.74 3.21 -20.36
N GLN A 68 0.65 4.51 -20.65
CA GLN A 68 1.47 5.17 -21.66
C GLN A 68 2.65 5.92 -21.04
N LYS A 69 2.43 6.56 -19.88
CA LYS A 69 3.45 7.34 -19.17
C LYS A 69 3.19 7.33 -17.67
N VAL A 70 4.26 7.41 -16.90
CA VAL A 70 4.22 7.55 -15.44
C VAL A 70 5.38 8.42 -14.96
N TRP A 71 5.13 9.29 -14.00
CA TRP A 71 6.20 10.05 -13.34
C TRP A 71 5.82 10.51 -11.95
N LEU A 72 6.84 10.83 -11.16
CA LEU A 72 6.74 11.47 -9.85
C LEU A 72 7.34 12.87 -9.93
N ASP A 73 6.68 13.85 -9.34
CA ASP A 73 7.23 15.21 -9.22
C ASP A 73 8.48 15.24 -8.34
N ASN A 74 8.53 14.40 -7.30
CA ASN A 74 9.70 14.22 -6.46
C ASN A 74 10.03 12.72 -6.28
N PRO A 75 11.02 12.18 -7.01
CA PRO A 75 11.41 10.77 -6.92
C PRO A 75 12.39 10.47 -5.77
N SER A 76 12.67 11.42 -4.87
CA SER A 76 13.71 11.25 -3.85
C SER A 76 13.41 10.15 -2.82
N PHE A 77 12.17 9.69 -2.70
CA PHE A 77 11.77 8.75 -1.65
C PHE A 77 10.85 7.61 -2.13
N VAL A 78 10.51 7.55 -3.43
CA VAL A 78 9.68 6.48 -4.02
C VAL A 78 10.27 6.04 -5.35
N THR A 79 10.28 4.73 -5.61
CA THR A 79 10.59 4.16 -6.92
C THR A 79 9.32 3.70 -7.63
N ILE A 80 9.35 3.76 -8.96
CA ILE A 80 8.30 3.26 -9.85
C ILE A 80 8.84 2.04 -10.62
N ASP A 81 8.02 1.01 -10.73
CA ASP A 81 8.23 -0.14 -11.63
C ASP A 81 6.89 -0.52 -12.29
N ALA A 82 6.92 -1.35 -13.32
CA ALA A 82 5.74 -1.78 -14.08
C ALA A 82 5.74 -3.29 -14.35
N ASP A 83 4.56 -3.86 -14.60
CA ASP A 83 4.38 -5.28 -14.97
C ASP A 83 4.95 -5.66 -16.34
N SER A 84 4.98 -4.70 -17.27
CA SER A 84 5.59 -4.85 -18.59
C SER A 84 6.47 -3.64 -18.94
N CYS A 85 7.06 -3.66 -20.13
CA CYS A 85 7.90 -2.58 -20.62
C CYS A 85 7.10 -1.26 -20.71
N LEU A 86 7.61 -0.22 -20.07
CA LEU A 86 7.03 1.12 -20.10
C LEU A 86 8.11 2.15 -20.43
N ASP A 87 8.04 2.76 -21.62
CA ASP A 87 9.02 3.74 -22.09
C ASP A 87 9.23 4.87 -21.06
N GLY A 88 10.49 5.25 -20.83
CA GLY A 88 10.84 6.37 -19.95
C GLY A 88 11.10 6.00 -18.49
N LEU A 89 10.97 4.72 -18.13
CA LEU A 89 11.57 4.20 -16.89
C LEU A 89 13.06 3.91 -17.11
N PRO A 90 13.94 4.09 -16.09
CA PRO A 90 15.38 3.88 -16.26
C PRO A 90 15.75 2.47 -16.70
N SER A 91 14.92 1.48 -16.35
CA SER A 91 15.12 0.06 -16.66
C SER A 91 14.50 -0.37 -17.98
N SER A 92 13.69 0.48 -18.62
CA SER A 92 13.08 0.18 -19.91
C SER A 92 13.97 0.72 -21.04
N GLY A 93 14.51 -0.20 -21.85
CA GLY A 93 15.08 0.15 -23.14
C GLY A 93 13.98 0.54 -24.14
N ASN A 94 14.26 0.41 -25.43
CA ASN A 94 13.24 0.60 -26.46
C ASN A 94 12.16 -0.49 -26.32
N CYS A 95 10.96 -0.14 -25.84
CA CYS A 95 9.88 -1.10 -25.67
C CYS A 95 9.32 -1.54 -27.03
N ARG A 96 9.24 -2.86 -27.24
CA ARG A 96 8.65 -3.45 -28.45
C ARG A 96 7.12 -3.51 -28.39
N SER A 97 6.56 -3.60 -27.18
CA SER A 97 5.14 -3.56 -26.87
C SER A 97 4.88 -2.56 -25.74
N LYS A 98 3.69 -1.95 -25.76
CA LYS A 98 3.20 -1.00 -24.73
C LYS A 98 1.95 -1.59 -24.08
N ASP A 99 2.17 -2.59 -23.25
CA ASP A 99 1.12 -3.42 -22.64
C ASP A 99 1.16 -3.40 -21.11
N ALA A 100 1.92 -2.47 -20.52
CA ALA A 100 1.92 -2.25 -19.07
C ALA A 100 0.52 -1.85 -18.58
N SER A 101 0.05 -2.50 -17.51
CA SER A 101 -1.26 -2.26 -16.91
C SER A 101 -1.21 -2.14 -15.39
N ILE A 102 -0.05 -2.40 -14.79
CA ILE A 102 0.15 -2.35 -13.34
C ILE A 102 1.40 -1.52 -13.03
N ILE A 103 1.28 -0.57 -12.11
CA ILE A 103 2.41 0.16 -11.52
C ILE A 103 2.69 -0.36 -10.12
N TYR A 104 3.96 -0.62 -9.84
CA TYR A 104 4.45 -0.91 -8.50
C TYR A 104 5.17 0.32 -7.94
N LEU A 105 4.76 0.77 -6.75
CA LEU A 105 5.42 1.82 -6.00
C LEU A 105 6.08 1.24 -4.75
N ARG A 106 7.31 1.69 -4.45
CA ARG A 106 8.02 1.29 -3.23
C ARG A 106 8.64 2.49 -2.54
N ARG A 107 8.39 2.65 -1.24
CA ARG A 107 9.10 3.64 -0.41
C ARG A 107 10.55 3.19 -0.28
N ILE A 108 11.47 4.11 -0.53
CA ILE A 108 12.90 3.92 -0.29
C ILE A 108 13.37 4.86 0.82
N ASN A 109 14.61 4.66 1.27
CA ASN A 109 15.30 5.67 2.06
C ASN A 109 15.48 6.93 1.23
N ASP A 110 15.24 8.08 1.85
CA ASP A 110 15.30 9.37 1.17
C ASP A 110 16.69 9.62 0.58
N LEU A 111 16.73 9.87 -0.72
CA LEU A 111 17.90 10.23 -1.47
C LEU A 111 18.12 11.74 -1.40
N SER A 112 19.37 12.15 -1.20
CA SER A 112 19.76 13.56 -1.28
C SER A 112 20.03 13.93 -2.75
N ILE A 113 19.02 14.41 -3.46
CA ILE A 113 19.13 14.83 -4.86
C ILE A 113 19.32 16.36 -4.92
N PRO A 114 20.43 16.88 -5.47
CA PRO A 114 20.65 18.32 -5.60
C PRO A 114 19.50 19.01 -6.34
N GLY A 115 19.00 20.13 -5.80
CA GLY A 115 17.92 20.91 -6.40
C GLY A 115 16.50 20.41 -6.09
N LEU A 116 16.33 19.24 -5.45
CA LEU A 116 15.03 18.77 -4.99
C LEU A 116 14.84 19.01 -3.49
N PRO A 117 13.67 19.52 -3.05
CA PRO A 117 13.38 19.66 -1.63
C PRO A 117 13.15 18.31 -0.98
N LYS A 118 13.51 18.19 0.31
CA LYS A 118 13.13 17.04 1.14
C LYS A 118 11.65 17.16 1.51
N THR A 119 10.85 16.16 1.15
CA THR A 119 9.40 16.13 1.37
C THR A 119 8.95 14.70 1.62
N ASN A 120 7.85 14.55 2.36
CA ASN A 120 7.20 13.26 2.61
C ASN A 120 6.04 12.99 1.63
N GLN A 121 5.84 13.89 0.66
CA GLN A 121 4.76 13.83 -0.32
C GLN A 121 5.28 14.16 -1.72
N SER A 122 4.71 13.48 -2.71
CA SER A 122 4.95 13.69 -4.14
C SER A 122 3.64 13.47 -4.87
N LEU A 123 3.44 14.17 -5.98
CA LEU A 123 2.38 13.84 -6.92
C LEU A 123 2.86 12.72 -7.83
N LEU A 124 2.00 11.72 -8.03
CA LEU A 124 2.15 10.67 -9.04
C LEU A 124 1.18 10.99 -10.18
N THR A 125 1.68 11.05 -11.40
CA THR A 125 0.84 11.14 -12.60
C THR A 125 0.97 9.87 -13.42
N ILE A 126 -0.17 9.30 -13.81
CA ILE A 126 -0.26 8.15 -14.71
C ILE A 126 -1.14 8.56 -15.88
N VAL A 127 -0.66 8.34 -17.10
CA VAL A 127 -1.41 8.55 -18.34
C VAL A 127 -1.74 7.19 -18.93
N THR A 128 -3.02 6.94 -19.13
CA THR A 128 -3.54 5.69 -19.69
C THR A 128 -4.25 5.93 -21.03
N GLU A 129 -4.39 4.86 -21.81
CA GLU A 129 -5.17 4.83 -23.04
C GLU A 129 -5.97 3.52 -23.11
N ASN A 130 -7.21 3.60 -23.61
CA ASN A 130 -8.03 2.43 -23.91
C ASN A 130 -7.53 1.77 -25.20
N GLN A 131 -7.44 0.44 -25.23
CA GLN A 131 -7.15 -0.30 -26.45
C GLN A 131 -8.28 -0.25 -27.47
#